data_AF-A0A8J6RGT4-F1
#
_entry.id   AF-A0A8J6RGT4-F1
#
_cell.length_a   1.000
_cell.length_b   1.000
_cell.length_c   1.000
_cell.angle_alpha   90.00
_cell.angle_beta   90.00
_cell.angle_gamma   90.00
#
_symmetry.space_group_name_H-M   'P 1'
#
loop_
_entity.id
_entity.type
_entity.pdbx_description
1 polymer ?
#
loop_
_entity_poly.entity_id
_entity_poly.type
_entity_poly.pdbx_seq_one_letter_code
_entity_poly.pdbx_strand_id
1 'polypeptide(L)'
;MPVPSRPSGFRLGSGEAPVQVEVFVDLECPFSKKAWPTVLAVADHYEGDCVGITAHPIVLCDHRQSWDLTKATVAIAADNPLRAWQFMGHLYQHQTNYALDAFDHKTRQDLRQLIEDLTAKFDPA
;
A
#
# COMPACT_ATOMS: atom_id res chain seq x y z
N MET A 1 -13.68 -1.67 -24.21
CA MET A 1 -13.13 -1.76 -22.85
C MET A 1 -14.28 -1.57 -21.88
N PRO A 2 -14.65 -2.57 -21.05
CA PRO A 2 -15.74 -2.39 -20.10
C PRO A 2 -15.35 -1.36 -19.03
N VAL A 3 -16.34 -0.60 -18.55
CA VAL A 3 -16.15 0.31 -17.43
C VAL A 3 -15.97 -0.54 -16.16
N PRO A 4 -14.94 -0.29 -15.33
CA PRO A 4 -14.76 -1.00 -14.07
C PRO A 4 -15.98 -0.84 -13.16
N SER A 5 -16.37 -1.91 -12.47
CA SER A 5 -17.52 -1.92 -11.54
C SER A 5 -17.25 -1.20 -10.21
N ARG A 6 -15.99 -0.85 -9.95
CA ARG A 6 -15.57 -0.11 -8.75
C ARG A 6 -14.37 0.81 -9.07
N PRO A 7 -14.16 1.88 -8.28
CA PRO A 7 -12.92 2.65 -8.31
C PRO A 7 -11.69 1.79 -7.98
N SER A 8 -10.51 2.26 -8.39
CA SER A 8 -9.23 1.68 -8.01
C SER A 8 -8.96 1.84 -6.50
N GLY A 9 -7.88 1.23 -6.02
CA GLY A 9 -7.42 1.37 -4.64
C GLY A 9 -8.12 0.43 -3.65
N PHE A 10 -7.78 0.62 -2.38
CA PHE A 10 -8.21 -0.21 -1.26
C PHE A 10 -8.97 0.64 -0.26
N ARG A 11 -10.29 0.47 -0.19
CA ARG A 11 -11.18 1.25 0.68
C ARG A 11 -11.31 0.62 2.06
N LEU A 12 -11.22 1.45 3.10
CA LEU A 12 -11.74 1.20 4.44
C LEU A 12 -12.96 2.11 4.69
N GLY A 13 -13.97 1.57 5.36
CA GLY A 13 -15.23 2.27 5.62
C GLY A 13 -16.26 2.18 4.48
N SER A 14 -17.39 2.83 4.68
CA SER A 14 -18.53 2.79 3.76
C SER A 14 -18.28 3.58 2.47
N GLY A 15 -18.71 3.02 1.34
CA GLY A 15 -18.72 3.72 0.06
C GLY A 15 -19.75 4.85 -0.03
N GLU A 16 -20.73 4.83 0.86
CA GLU A 16 -21.79 5.83 0.97
C GLU A 16 -21.48 6.88 2.06
N ALA A 17 -20.29 6.82 2.66
CA ALA A 17 -19.91 7.79 3.68
C ALA A 17 -19.92 9.21 3.09
N PRO A 18 -20.48 10.21 3.82
CA PRO A 18 -20.65 11.57 3.32
C PRO A 18 -19.33 12.29 3.04
N VAL A 19 -18.23 11.81 3.65
CA VAL A 19 -16.87 12.25 3.35
C VAL A 19 -16.07 11.07 2.80
N GLN A 20 -15.46 11.28 1.64
CA GLN A 20 -14.55 10.30 1.01
C GLN A 20 -13.15 10.93 0.92
N VAL A 21 -12.14 10.24 1.44
CA VAL A 21 -10.74 10.66 1.42
C VAL A 21 -9.94 9.74 0.52
N GLU A 22 -9.31 10.31 -0.50
CA GLU A 22 -8.45 9.60 -1.44
C GLU A 22 -6.99 9.83 -1.09
N VAL A 23 -6.26 8.76 -0.77
CA VAL A 23 -4.88 8.82 -0.28
C VAL A 23 -3.96 8.20 -1.31
N PHE A 24 -3.28 9.05 -2.08
CA PHE A 24 -2.27 8.63 -3.05
C PHE A 24 -0.92 8.55 -2.37
N VAL A 25 -0.38 7.34 -2.28
CA VAL A 25 0.85 7.05 -1.53
C VAL A 25 1.78 6.21 -2.37
N ASP A 26 3.09 6.41 -2.20
CA ASP A 26 4.11 5.60 -2.83
C ASP A 26 4.83 4.79 -1.74
N LEU A 27 5.11 3.51 -2.01
CA LEU A 27 5.61 2.56 -1.00
C LEU A 27 7.10 2.75 -0.70
N GLU A 28 7.84 3.44 -1.58
CA GLU A 28 9.25 3.79 -1.43
C GLU A 28 9.43 5.23 -0.89
N CYS A 29 8.42 6.09 -1.07
CA CYS A 29 8.47 7.48 -0.64
C CYS A 29 8.59 7.63 0.90
N PRO A 30 9.62 8.34 1.41
CA PRO A 30 9.76 8.57 2.85
C PRO A 30 8.69 9.51 3.42
N PHE A 31 8.13 10.41 2.60
CA PHE A 31 7.04 11.29 3.03
C PHE A 31 5.70 10.55 3.12
N SER A 32 5.43 9.62 2.20
CA SER A 32 4.27 8.73 2.31
C SER A 32 4.36 7.87 3.57
N LYS A 33 5.54 7.28 3.85
CA LYS A 33 5.79 6.58 5.13
C LYS A 33 5.52 7.47 6.34
N LYS A 34 5.98 8.71 6.32
CA LYS A 34 5.79 9.67 7.43
C LYS A 34 4.32 10.04 7.63
N ALA A 35 3.54 10.14 6.56
CA ALA A 35 2.12 10.46 6.61
C ALA A 35 1.25 9.26 7.03
N TRP A 36 1.71 8.03 6.77
CA TRP A 36 0.94 6.80 6.97
C TRP A 36 0.34 6.65 8.37
N PRO A 37 1.06 6.91 9.49
CA PRO A 37 0.46 6.83 10.83
C PRO A 37 -0.72 7.78 11.04
N THR A 38 -0.67 8.98 10.45
CA THR A 38 -1.78 9.94 10.51
C THR A 38 -2.98 9.42 9.75
N VAL A 39 -2.77 8.82 8.57
CA VAL A 39 -3.85 8.22 7.77
C VAL A 39 -4.53 7.09 8.57
N LEU A 40 -3.74 6.23 9.23
CA LEU A 40 -4.28 5.18 10.10
C LEU A 40 -5.05 5.75 11.28
N ALA A 41 -4.54 6.81 11.93
CA ALA A 41 -5.23 7.46 13.04
C ALA A 41 -6.57 8.10 12.62
N VAL A 42 -6.67 8.65 11.40
CA VAL A 42 -7.94 9.14 10.86
C VAL A 42 -8.90 7.98 10.60
N ALA A 43 -8.42 6.86 10.03
CA ALA A 43 -9.23 5.67 9.79
C ALA A 43 -9.81 5.10 11.10
N ASP A 44 -8.99 5.02 12.15
CA ASP A 44 -9.34 4.54 13.49
C ASP A 44 -10.29 5.51 14.22
N HIS A 45 -10.04 6.82 14.14
CA HIS A 45 -10.86 7.82 14.84
C HIS A 45 -12.28 7.92 14.29
N TYR A 46 -12.44 7.77 12.97
CA TYR A 46 -13.74 7.89 12.28
C TYR A 46 -14.36 6.55 11.91
N GLU A 47 -13.99 5.46 12.61
CA GLU A 47 -14.58 4.14 12.43
C GLU A 47 -16.12 4.23 12.34
N GLY A 48 -16.70 3.77 11.22
CA GLY A 48 -18.13 3.81 10.94
C GLY A 48 -18.48 4.39 9.56
N ASP A 49 -19.65 5.04 9.47
CA ASP A 49 -20.24 5.48 8.20
C ASP A 49 -19.97 6.94 7.85
N CYS A 50 -19.18 7.69 8.64
CA CYS A 50 -18.97 9.12 8.41
C CYS A 50 -17.83 9.44 7.45
N VAL A 51 -16.78 8.60 7.41
CA VAL A 51 -15.60 8.80 6.56
C VAL A 51 -15.21 7.48 5.88
N GLY A 52 -15.18 7.47 4.55
CA GLY A 52 -14.56 6.42 3.75
C GLY A 52 -13.16 6.84 3.33
N ILE A 53 -12.16 5.96 3.48
CA ILE A 53 -10.79 6.27 3.08
C ILE A 53 -10.31 5.22 2.08
N THR A 54 -9.83 5.65 0.92
CA THR A 54 -9.31 4.76 -0.10
C THR A 54 -7.83 5.07 -0.34
N ALA A 55 -6.98 4.06 -0.14
CA ALA A 55 -5.55 4.15 -0.40
C ALA A 55 -5.23 3.70 -1.82
N HIS A 56 -4.47 4.51 -2.55
CA HIS A 56 -3.99 4.25 -3.91
C HIS A 56 -2.47 4.21 -3.90
N PRO A 57 -1.85 3.01 -3.98
CA PRO A 57 -0.43 2.93 -4.24
C PRO A 57 -0.15 3.46 -5.65
N ILE A 58 0.64 4.53 -5.73
CA ILE A 58 1.17 5.11 -6.95
C ILE A 58 2.67 4.86 -7.02
N VAL A 59 3.24 5.03 -8.21
CA VAL A 59 4.67 4.83 -8.46
C VAL A 59 5.25 6.08 -9.06
N LEU A 60 6.15 6.73 -8.32
CA LEU A 60 6.93 7.84 -8.85
C LEU A 60 8.05 7.32 -9.77
N CYS A 61 8.46 8.14 -10.73
CA CYS A 61 9.37 7.71 -11.80
C CYS A 61 10.77 7.29 -11.31
N ASP A 62 11.20 7.81 -10.18
CA ASP A 62 12.47 7.52 -9.51
C ASP A 62 12.36 6.43 -8.43
N HIS A 63 11.16 5.97 -8.09
CA HIS A 63 10.90 4.93 -7.08
C HIS A 63 10.78 3.55 -7.74
N ARG A 64 11.93 2.99 -8.12
CA ARG A 64 12.02 1.80 -8.97
C ARG A 64 11.40 0.56 -8.31
N GLN A 65 11.48 0.45 -7.00
CA GLN A 65 11.03 -0.70 -6.22
C GLN A 65 9.52 -0.63 -5.95
N SER A 66 8.97 0.58 -5.87
CA SER A 66 7.55 0.85 -5.61
C SER A 66 6.60 0.10 -6.56
N TRP A 67 6.98 -0.10 -7.83
CA TRP A 67 6.17 -0.88 -8.78
C TRP A 67 5.99 -2.35 -8.40
N ASP A 68 7.08 -3.04 -8.05
CA ASP A 68 7.01 -4.46 -7.67
C ASP A 68 6.29 -4.63 -6.31
N LEU A 69 6.50 -3.70 -5.38
CA LEU A 69 5.79 -3.65 -4.09
C LEU A 69 4.29 -3.39 -4.24
N THR A 70 3.90 -2.54 -5.20
CA THR A 70 2.50 -2.28 -5.51
C THR A 70 1.82 -3.54 -6.06
N LYS A 71 2.49 -4.28 -6.94
CA LYS A 71 1.96 -5.57 -7.44
C LYS A 71 1.79 -6.59 -6.31
N ALA A 72 2.77 -6.68 -5.40
CA ALA A 72 2.67 -7.55 -4.23
C ALA A 72 1.48 -7.14 -3.35
N THR A 73 1.26 -5.84 -3.15
CA THR A 73 0.13 -5.32 -2.38
C THR A 73 -1.21 -5.71 -3.02
N VAL A 74 -1.34 -5.57 -4.33
CA VAL A 74 -2.55 -5.99 -5.07
C VAL A 74 -2.78 -7.50 -4.94
N ALA A 75 -1.72 -8.32 -5.01
CA ALA A 75 -1.82 -9.77 -4.85
C ALA A 75 -2.27 -10.16 -3.43
N ILE A 76 -1.66 -9.59 -2.39
CA ILE A 76 -1.98 -9.85 -0.97
C ILE A 76 -3.38 -9.36 -0.59
N ALA A 77 -3.85 -8.28 -1.21
CA ALA A 77 -5.19 -7.77 -1.00
C ALA A 77 -6.25 -8.81 -1.37
N ALA A 78 -6.07 -9.49 -2.52
CA ALA A 78 -7.12 -10.29 -3.15
C ALA A 78 -8.46 -9.51 -3.14
N ASP A 79 -9.49 -10.04 -2.49
CA ASP A 79 -10.80 -9.39 -2.33
C ASP A 79 -10.97 -8.67 -0.98
N ASN A 80 -9.93 -8.57 -0.16
CA ASN A 80 -9.97 -7.94 1.17
C ASN A 80 -9.06 -6.69 1.25
N PRO A 81 -9.64 -5.48 1.17
CA PRO A 81 -8.89 -4.23 1.31
C PRO A 81 -8.07 -4.13 2.60
N LEU A 82 -8.55 -4.70 3.72
CA LEU A 82 -7.84 -4.64 5.00
C LEU A 82 -6.46 -5.32 4.92
N ARG A 83 -6.34 -6.41 4.16
CA ARG A 83 -5.05 -7.10 3.94
C ARG A 83 -4.05 -6.18 3.24
N ALA A 84 -4.52 -5.40 2.25
CA ALA A 84 -3.70 -4.41 1.56
C ALA A 84 -3.17 -3.36 2.54
N TRP A 85 -4.05 -2.81 3.40
CA TRP A 85 -3.67 -1.79 4.39
C TRP A 85 -2.65 -2.29 5.40
N GLN A 86 -2.86 -3.50 5.93
CA GLN A 86 -1.92 -4.13 6.86
C GLN A 86 -0.57 -4.39 6.19
N PHE A 87 -0.58 -4.84 4.93
CA PHE A 87 0.64 -5.08 4.18
C PHE A 87 1.37 -3.78 3.82
N MET A 88 0.69 -2.74 3.36
CA MET A 88 1.31 -1.42 3.13
C MET A 88 1.94 -0.86 4.40
N GLY A 89 1.28 -1.00 5.56
CA GLY A 89 1.86 -0.65 6.85
C GLY A 89 3.13 -1.46 7.17
N HIS A 90 3.13 -2.75 6.87
CA HIS A 90 4.31 -3.61 7.03
C HIS A 90 5.46 -3.21 6.10
N LEU A 91 5.17 -2.92 4.83
CA LEU A 91 6.17 -2.42 3.88
C LEU A 91 6.82 -1.13 4.39
N TYR A 92 6.02 -0.17 4.87
CA TYR A 92 6.54 1.07 5.43
C TYR A 92 7.45 0.86 6.66
N GLN A 93 7.17 -0.14 7.50
CA GLN A 93 8.06 -0.52 8.61
C GLN A 93 9.43 -0.97 8.11
N HIS A 94 9.48 -1.65 6.96
CA HIS A 94 10.70 -2.20 6.34
C HIS A 94 11.27 -1.35 5.19
N GLN A 95 10.79 -0.12 4.99
CA GLN A 95 11.16 0.72 3.84
C GLN A 95 12.67 0.89 3.63
N THR A 96 13.45 0.95 4.70
CA THR A 96 14.92 1.06 4.63
C THR A 96 15.60 -0.13 3.96
N ASN A 97 14.91 -1.28 3.83
CA ASN A 97 15.46 -2.46 3.19
C ASN A 97 15.41 -2.40 1.66
N TYR A 98 14.54 -1.54 1.11
CA TYR A 98 14.29 -1.43 -0.33
C TYR A 98 14.30 0.00 -0.88
N ALA A 99 14.51 1.01 -0.04
CA ALA A 99 14.74 2.37 -0.48
C ALA A 99 15.90 2.43 -1.50
N LEU A 100 15.91 3.48 -2.32
CA LEU A 100 16.84 3.64 -3.45
C LEU A 100 18.30 3.30 -3.09
N ASP A 101 18.80 3.85 -1.99
CA ASP A 101 20.16 3.64 -1.47
C ASP A 101 20.43 2.18 -1.09
N ALA A 102 19.45 1.49 -0.49
CA ALA A 102 19.54 0.08 -0.15
C ALA A 102 19.62 -0.85 -1.38
N PHE A 103 19.38 -0.32 -2.58
CA PHE A 103 19.36 -1.06 -3.84
C PHE A 103 20.36 -0.57 -4.89
N ASP A 104 21.30 0.31 -4.54
CA ASP A 104 22.32 0.86 -5.45
C ASP A 104 23.12 -0.23 -6.20
N HIS A 105 23.34 -1.38 -5.56
CA HIS A 105 24.11 -2.51 -6.12
C HIS A 105 23.31 -3.81 -6.19
N LYS A 106 21.98 -3.73 -6.05
CA LYS A 106 21.09 -4.90 -6.07
C LYS A 106 20.34 -5.00 -7.39
N THR A 107 19.92 -6.20 -7.70
CA THR A 107 19.19 -6.55 -8.90
C THR A 107 17.68 -6.66 -8.62
N ARG A 108 16.90 -6.83 -9.68
CA ARG A 108 15.47 -7.15 -9.55
C ARG A 108 15.23 -8.52 -8.89
N GLN A 109 16.18 -9.46 -8.96
CA GLN A 109 16.03 -10.76 -8.29
C GLN A 109 16.10 -10.59 -6.77
N ASP A 110 17.00 -9.74 -6.28
CA ASP A 110 17.10 -9.41 -4.85
C ASP A 110 15.80 -8.77 -4.33
N LEU A 111 15.18 -7.91 -5.14
CA LEU A 111 13.88 -7.32 -4.81
C LEU A 111 12.77 -8.37 -4.71
N ARG A 112 12.75 -9.34 -5.62
CA ARG A 112 11.75 -10.43 -5.58
C ARG A 112 11.91 -11.27 -4.32
N GLN A 113 13.14 -11.66 -3.98
CA GLN A 113 13.40 -12.41 -2.76
C GLN A 113 12.96 -11.63 -1.52
N LEU A 114 13.28 -10.34 -1.45
CA LEU A 114 12.84 -9.48 -0.36
C LEU A 114 11.31 -9.39 -0.27
N ILE A 115 10.63 -9.27 -1.42
CA ILE A 115 9.16 -9.24 -1.46
C ILE A 115 8.59 -10.56 -0.94
N GLU A 116 9.13 -11.70 -1.37
CA GLU A 116 8.72 -13.02 -0.88
C GLU A 116 8.80 -13.08 0.65
N ASP A 117 9.95 -12.68 1.21
CA ASP A 117 10.18 -12.65 2.66
C ASP A 117 9.16 -11.74 3.39
N LEU A 118 8.87 -10.55 2.84
CA LEU A 118 7.90 -9.61 3.41
C LEU A 118 6.46 -10.11 3.29
N THR A 119 6.15 -10.88 2.24
CA THR A 119 4.80 -11.45 2.03
C THR A 119 4.53 -12.69 2.86
N ALA A 120 5.55 -13.42 3.34
CA ALA A 120 5.40 -14.68 4.06
C ALA A 120 4.49 -14.59 5.31
N LYS A 121 4.42 -13.42 5.96
CA LYS A 121 3.51 -13.17 7.09
C LYS A 121 2.04 -13.08 6.69
N PHE A 122 1.77 -12.71 5.45
CA PHE A 122 0.44 -12.38 4.93
C PHE A 122 -0.12 -13.47 4.02
N ASP A 123 0.73 -14.30 3.44
CA ASP A 123 0.35 -15.45 2.62
C ASP A 123 1.32 -16.62 2.90
N PRO A 124 1.14 -17.35 4.02
CA PRO A 124 1.97 -18.50 4.33
C PRO A 124 1.64 -19.61 3.31
N ALA A 125 2.67 -20.02 2.56
CA ALA A 125 2.61 -21.10 1.57
C ALA A 125 2.14 -22.45 2.17
#